data_AF-A0A2E0WYM0-F1
#
_entry.id   AF-A0A2E0WYM0-F1
#
_cell.length_a   1.000
_cell.length_b   1.000
_cell.length_c   1.000
_cell.angle_alpha   90.00
_cell.angle_beta   90.00
_cell.angle_gamma   90.00
#
_symmetry.space_group_name_H-M   'P 1'
#
loop_
_entity.id
_entity.type
_entity.pdbx_description
1 polymer ?
#
loop_
_entity_poly.entity_id
_entity_poly.type
_entity_poly.pdbx_seq_one_letter_code
_entity_poly.pdbx_strand_id
1 'polypeptide(L)'
;MNDADATTINNATWTFNIASALSLTSISMDIAAMGDFEASSTDGFRVEARVDSNAYSTIFLGRTNEAISHTYRAMDDGTTPSHNDPLELFIDGSGTAAAVLDKSVASTGNFDTYTSVLLAGLSGTSLDIRISWEGTPSGSEAMGFDNITINAVAVPEASSFLFGGLTVAMAAVGYARRRRT
;
A
#
# COMPACT_ATOMS: atom_id res chain seq x y z
N MET A 1 7.28 -10.88 -1.06
CA MET A 1 7.67 -11.39 -2.39
C MET A 1 9.16 -11.67 -2.32
N ASN A 2 9.64 -12.79 -2.87
CA ASN A 2 11.07 -13.04 -2.88
C ASN A 2 11.69 -12.27 -4.05
N ASP A 3 12.95 -11.86 -3.86
CA ASP A 3 13.87 -11.33 -4.85
C ASP A 3 13.63 -12.00 -6.23
N ALA A 4 13.29 -11.17 -7.21
CA ALA A 4 12.83 -11.60 -8.53
C ALA A 4 13.86 -11.25 -9.61
N ASP A 5 15.15 -11.37 -9.28
CA ASP A 5 16.24 -11.38 -10.25
C ASP A 5 15.87 -12.23 -11.49
N ALA A 6 15.94 -11.62 -12.67
CA ALA A 6 15.77 -12.23 -14.00
C ALA A 6 14.35 -12.71 -14.39
N THR A 7 13.27 -12.21 -13.76
CA THR A 7 11.90 -12.44 -14.27
C THR A 7 11.30 -11.20 -14.94
N THR A 8 10.58 -11.36 -16.06
CA THR A 8 9.79 -10.28 -16.67
C THR A 8 8.81 -9.71 -15.65
N ILE A 9 8.51 -8.40 -15.71
CA ILE A 9 7.58 -7.69 -14.79
C ILE A 9 6.40 -8.59 -14.42
N ASN A 10 6.38 -9.04 -13.17
CA ASN A 10 5.32 -9.86 -12.62
C ASN A 10 4.39 -8.96 -11.80
N ASN A 11 3.12 -8.95 -12.19
CA ASN A 11 2.08 -8.21 -11.47
C ASN A 11 1.38 -9.15 -10.49
N ALA A 12 1.23 -8.71 -9.25
CA ALA A 12 0.27 -9.32 -8.33
C ALA A 12 -0.96 -8.43 -8.25
N THR A 13 -2.13 -9.00 -8.51
CA THR A 13 -3.41 -8.27 -8.44
C THR A 13 -4.33 -8.94 -7.43
N TRP A 14 -4.90 -8.13 -6.55
CA TRP A 14 -5.97 -8.52 -5.64
C TRP A 14 -7.25 -7.77 -6.03
N THR A 15 -8.35 -8.52 -6.13
CA THR A 15 -9.68 -7.95 -6.40
C THR A 15 -10.56 -8.10 -5.16
N PHE A 16 -11.17 -7.00 -4.75
CA PHE A 16 -12.07 -6.91 -3.60
C PHE A 16 -13.48 -6.58 -4.06
N ASN A 17 -14.48 -7.22 -3.47
CA ASN A 17 -15.88 -6.83 -3.65
C ASN A 17 -16.18 -5.62 -2.75
N ILE A 18 -16.58 -4.50 -3.35
CA ILE A 18 -16.93 -3.26 -2.67
C ILE A 18 -18.38 -2.83 -2.92
N ALA A 19 -19.23 -3.72 -3.47
CA ALA A 19 -20.61 -3.40 -3.84
C ALA A 19 -21.50 -2.98 -2.65
N SER A 20 -21.13 -3.33 -1.42
CA SER A 20 -21.83 -2.94 -0.20
C SER A 20 -21.28 -1.65 0.45
N ALA A 21 -20.26 -1.03 -0.15
CA ALA A 21 -19.73 0.25 0.29
C ALA A 21 -20.47 1.39 -0.42
N LEU A 22 -20.82 2.44 0.33
CA LEU A 22 -21.33 3.68 -0.25
C LEU A 22 -20.22 4.41 -1.00
N SER A 23 -19.04 4.51 -0.37
CA SER A 23 -17.84 5.08 -0.98
C SER A 23 -16.58 4.62 -0.25
N LEU A 24 -15.46 4.53 -0.97
CA LEU A 24 -14.14 4.32 -0.39
C LEU A 24 -13.71 5.55 0.42
N THR A 25 -12.93 5.33 1.48
CA THR A 25 -12.32 6.42 2.26
C THR A 25 -10.80 6.41 2.14
N SER A 26 -10.17 5.24 2.18
CA SER A 26 -8.72 5.11 2.04
C SER A 26 -8.28 3.68 1.74
N ILE A 27 -7.06 3.56 1.22
CA ILE A 27 -6.33 2.30 1.10
C ILE A 27 -5.03 2.46 1.87
N SER A 28 -4.78 1.58 2.83
CA SER A 28 -3.53 1.56 3.59
C SER A 28 -2.75 0.28 3.30
N MET A 29 -1.43 0.37 3.32
CA MET A 29 -0.52 -0.75 3.13
C MET A 29 0.72 -0.55 3.99
N ASP A 30 1.21 -1.65 4.56
CA ASP A 30 2.46 -1.66 5.30
C ASP A 30 3.59 -1.93 4.30
N ILE A 31 4.58 -1.04 4.22
CA ILE A 31 5.63 -1.07 3.20
C ILE A 31 7.00 -0.92 3.85
N ALA A 32 7.94 -1.75 3.43
CA ALA A 32 9.34 -1.67 3.84
C ALA A 32 10.27 -1.83 2.63
N ALA A 33 11.41 -1.16 2.65
CA ALA A 33 12.48 -1.39 1.71
C ALA A 33 13.84 -1.14 2.36
N MET A 34 14.85 -1.90 1.96
CA MET A 34 16.23 -1.69 2.36
C MET A 34 17.16 -2.23 1.28
N GLY A 35 18.13 -1.42 0.92
CA GLY A 35 19.11 -1.74 -0.10
C GLY A 35 19.88 -0.52 -0.55
N ASP A 36 20.80 -0.77 -1.47
CA ASP A 36 21.51 0.21 -2.29
C ASP A 36 20.89 0.09 -3.68
N PHE A 37 19.82 0.84 -3.95
CA PHE A 37 19.01 0.63 -5.15
C PHE A 37 19.64 1.38 -6.32
N GLU A 38 20.16 0.69 -7.31
CA GLU A 38 20.89 1.33 -8.41
C GLU A 38 19.93 1.99 -9.41
N ALA A 39 20.26 3.20 -9.87
CA ALA A 39 19.37 3.93 -10.77
C ALA A 39 19.39 3.44 -12.22
N SER A 40 20.50 2.81 -12.63
CA SER A 40 20.66 2.34 -14.02
C SER A 40 19.63 1.26 -14.40
N SER A 41 19.00 0.64 -13.40
CA SER A 41 17.97 -0.39 -13.51
C SER A 41 16.55 0.15 -13.29
N THR A 42 16.34 1.39 -12.83
CA THR A 42 15.03 1.94 -12.40
C THR A 42 14.36 1.16 -11.26
N ASP A 43 15.16 0.71 -10.29
CA ASP A 43 14.66 -0.14 -9.22
C ASP A 43 13.61 0.55 -8.35
N GLY A 44 12.57 -0.22 -8.04
CA GLY A 44 11.46 0.27 -7.26
C GLY A 44 10.19 -0.53 -7.51
N PHE A 45 9.07 0.08 -7.21
CA PHE A 45 7.77 -0.55 -7.36
C PHE A 45 6.68 0.47 -7.61
N ARG A 46 5.56 -0.03 -8.15
CA ARG A 46 4.34 0.72 -8.31
C ARG A 46 3.17 -0.07 -7.73
N VAL A 47 2.40 0.59 -6.88
CA VAL A 47 1.09 0.10 -6.42
C VAL A 47 0.02 0.96 -7.06
N GLU A 48 -0.88 0.31 -7.77
CA GLU A 48 -1.97 0.96 -8.49
C GLU A 48 -3.30 0.39 -8.04
N ALA A 49 -4.34 1.21 -8.08
CA ALA A 49 -5.69 0.78 -7.79
C ALA A 49 -6.68 1.33 -8.82
N ARG A 50 -7.78 0.59 -9.03
CA ARG A 50 -8.94 1.04 -9.82
C ARG A 50 -10.23 0.51 -9.24
N VAL A 51 -11.29 1.31 -9.37
CA VAL A 51 -12.67 0.87 -9.13
C VAL A 51 -13.27 0.41 -10.45
N ASP A 52 -13.83 -0.80 -10.47
CA ASP A 52 -14.42 -1.46 -11.64
C ASP A 52 -13.46 -1.45 -12.85
N SER A 53 -13.96 -1.15 -14.05
CA SER A 53 -13.18 -1.14 -15.29
C SER A 53 -12.48 0.20 -15.58
N ASN A 54 -12.35 1.08 -14.58
CA ASN A 54 -11.65 2.36 -14.76
C ASN A 54 -10.15 2.17 -15.01
N ALA A 55 -9.48 3.25 -15.42
CA ALA A 55 -8.03 3.26 -15.52
C ALA A 55 -7.39 3.08 -14.14
N TYR A 56 -6.26 2.37 -14.09
CA TYR A 56 -5.42 2.28 -12.90
C TYR A 56 -4.85 3.65 -12.55
N SER A 57 -4.92 3.98 -11.26
CA SER A 57 -4.29 5.16 -10.68
C SER A 57 -3.19 4.71 -9.72
N THR A 58 -2.00 5.31 -9.79
CA THR A 58 -0.90 4.99 -8.87
C THR A 58 -1.18 5.58 -7.49
N ILE A 59 -1.29 4.70 -6.48
CA ILE A 59 -1.53 5.08 -5.08
C ILE A 59 -0.24 5.11 -4.25
N PHE A 60 0.73 4.25 -4.58
CA PHE A 60 2.06 4.24 -3.97
C PHE A 60 3.11 3.99 -5.06
N LEU A 61 4.23 4.69 -4.98
CA LEU A 61 5.32 4.59 -5.94
C LEU A 61 6.65 4.66 -5.18
N GLY A 62 7.42 3.59 -5.22
CA GLY A 62 8.79 3.54 -4.73
C GLY A 62 9.77 3.88 -5.84
N ARG A 63 10.66 4.86 -5.62
CA ARG A 63 11.72 5.24 -6.57
C ARG A 63 13.02 5.50 -5.85
N THR A 64 14.12 5.06 -6.45
CA THR A 64 15.48 5.37 -5.99
C THR A 64 15.72 6.87 -5.91
N ASN A 65 16.38 7.32 -4.84
CA ASN A 65 16.98 8.65 -4.75
C ASN A 65 18.52 8.58 -4.68
N GLU A 66 19.16 8.78 -5.83
CA GLU A 66 20.63 8.72 -6.02
C GLU A 66 21.44 9.81 -5.28
N ALA A 67 20.76 10.81 -4.72
CA ALA A 67 21.44 11.96 -4.14
C ALA A 67 21.70 11.80 -2.63
N ILE A 68 21.18 10.73 -2.02
CA ILE A 68 21.18 10.58 -0.56
C ILE A 68 21.68 9.19 -0.15
N SER A 69 22.20 9.13 1.07
CA SER A 69 22.41 7.87 1.79
C SER A 69 21.45 7.80 2.96
N HIS A 70 20.93 6.62 3.25
CA HIS A 70 20.04 6.38 4.38
C HIS A 70 20.66 5.39 5.35
N THR A 71 20.58 5.72 6.65
CA THR A 71 20.93 4.79 7.73
C THR A 71 19.67 4.10 8.20
N TYR A 72 19.58 2.81 7.92
CA TYR A 72 18.42 2.00 8.24
C TYR A 72 18.33 1.70 9.73
N ARG A 73 17.14 1.25 10.15
CA ARG A 73 16.91 0.76 11.53
C ARG A 73 17.94 -0.32 11.91
N ALA A 74 18.08 -0.56 13.21
CA ALA A 74 18.96 -1.62 13.69
C ALA A 74 18.49 -3.00 13.23
N MET A 75 19.38 -3.80 12.66
CA MET A 75 19.21 -5.22 12.35
C MET A 75 19.10 -6.04 13.64
N ASP A 76 18.79 -7.34 13.52
CA ASP A 76 18.62 -8.23 14.69
C ASP A 76 19.92 -8.40 15.51
N ASP A 77 21.09 -8.16 14.89
CA ASP A 77 22.39 -8.13 15.55
C ASP A 77 22.75 -6.76 16.17
N GLY A 78 21.85 -5.78 16.06
CA GLY A 78 22.02 -4.41 16.55
C GLY A 78 22.77 -3.47 15.61
N THR A 79 23.24 -3.94 14.45
CA THR A 79 23.94 -3.08 13.48
C THR A 79 22.96 -2.16 12.74
N THR A 80 23.37 -0.92 12.46
CA THR A 80 22.59 0.05 11.66
C THR A 80 23.32 0.31 10.35
N PRO A 81 23.04 -0.47 9.30
CA PRO A 81 23.70 -0.29 8.01
C PRO A 81 23.28 1.03 7.36
N SER A 82 24.22 1.63 6.63
CA SER A 82 23.94 2.77 5.75
C SER A 82 24.22 2.34 4.32
N HIS A 83 23.26 2.57 3.42
CA HIS A 83 23.42 2.37 1.98
C HIS A 83 23.19 3.68 1.25
N ASN A 84 23.74 3.80 0.05
CA ASN A 84 23.37 4.89 -0.83
C ASN A 84 22.02 4.55 -1.47
N ASP A 85 21.50 5.51 -2.22
CA ASP A 85 20.44 5.31 -3.20
C ASP A 85 19.20 4.57 -2.63
N PRO A 86 18.63 5.01 -1.49
CA PRO A 86 17.48 4.37 -0.90
C PRO A 86 16.21 4.62 -1.73
N LEU A 87 15.17 3.79 -1.54
CA LEU A 87 13.85 4.07 -2.11
C LEU A 87 13.11 5.16 -1.33
N GLU A 88 12.65 6.17 -2.04
CA GLU A 88 11.64 7.12 -1.59
C GLU A 88 10.24 6.68 -1.99
N LEU A 89 9.27 6.92 -1.11
CA LEU A 89 7.86 6.65 -1.34
C LEU A 89 7.11 7.91 -1.74
N PHE A 90 6.43 7.86 -2.88
CA PHE A 90 5.50 8.88 -3.36
C PHE A 90 4.07 8.33 -3.26
N ILE A 91 3.16 9.16 -2.73
CA ILE A 91 1.77 8.77 -2.47
C ILE A 91 0.85 9.65 -3.34
N ASP A 92 -0.20 9.04 -3.90
CA ASP A 92 -1.28 9.73 -4.63
C ASP A 92 -0.81 10.62 -5.79
N GLY A 93 0.29 10.21 -6.46
CA GLY A 93 0.87 10.96 -7.57
C GLY A 93 1.59 12.25 -7.16
N SER A 94 1.84 12.46 -5.86
CA SER A 94 2.64 13.58 -5.36
C SER A 94 4.02 13.63 -6.02
N GLY A 95 4.49 14.84 -6.35
CA GLY A 95 5.86 15.08 -6.80
C GLY A 95 6.89 15.15 -5.67
N THR A 96 6.44 15.10 -4.41
CA THR A 96 7.28 15.13 -3.22
C THR A 96 7.16 13.80 -2.49
N ALA A 97 8.31 13.22 -2.11
CA ALA A 97 8.36 12.00 -1.34
C ALA A 97 7.71 12.19 0.04
N ALA A 98 6.91 11.22 0.45
CA ALA A 98 6.32 11.16 1.78
C ALA A 98 7.32 10.63 2.82
N ALA A 99 8.22 9.75 2.41
CA ALA A 99 9.24 9.15 3.26
C ALA A 99 10.36 8.51 2.42
N VAL A 100 11.53 8.33 3.03
CA VAL A 100 12.48 7.28 2.63
C VAL A 100 12.01 5.98 3.29
N LEU A 101 11.91 4.90 2.52
CA LEU A 101 11.50 3.60 3.02
C LEU A 101 12.60 2.97 3.87
N ASP A 102 12.18 2.22 4.88
CA ASP A 102 13.08 1.56 5.81
C ASP A 102 12.67 0.09 5.96
N LYS A 103 13.50 -0.71 6.62
CA LYS A 103 13.18 -2.10 6.95
C LYS A 103 12.16 -2.18 8.10
N SER A 104 11.74 -3.40 8.41
CA SER A 104 10.89 -3.65 9.58
C SER A 104 11.52 -3.19 10.89
N VAL A 105 10.65 -2.87 11.85
CA VAL A 105 11.03 -2.69 13.25
C VAL A 105 11.49 -4.03 13.81
N ALA A 106 12.76 -4.14 14.23
CA ALA A 106 13.37 -5.42 14.62
C ALA A 106 12.61 -6.15 15.74
N SER A 107 12.02 -5.42 16.69
CA SER A 107 11.34 -6.03 17.84
C SER A 107 9.94 -6.57 17.52
N THR A 108 9.29 -6.09 16.48
CA THR A 108 7.89 -6.46 16.14
C THR A 108 7.76 -7.11 14.77
N GLY A 109 8.73 -6.92 13.88
CA GLY A 109 8.65 -7.29 12.47
C GLY A 109 7.75 -6.37 11.64
N ASN A 110 7.16 -5.32 12.23
CA ASN A 110 6.22 -4.46 11.52
C ASN A 110 6.92 -3.55 10.52
N PHE A 111 6.30 -3.35 9.36
CA PHE A 111 6.66 -2.29 8.43
C PHE A 111 5.94 -0.98 8.79
N ASP A 112 6.24 0.09 8.07
CA ASP A 112 5.54 1.37 8.24
C ASP A 112 4.25 1.37 7.42
N THR A 113 3.17 1.88 8.01
CA THR A 113 1.87 2.01 7.34
C THR A 113 1.80 3.30 6.56
N TYR A 114 1.50 3.19 5.27
CA TYR A 114 1.21 4.33 4.39
C TYR A 114 -0.23 4.29 3.93
N THR A 115 -0.84 5.47 3.76
CA THR A 115 -2.26 5.59 3.42
C THR A 115 -2.46 6.48 2.21
N SER A 116 -3.17 5.95 1.22
CA SER A 116 -3.67 6.65 0.05
C SER A 116 -5.12 7.05 0.26
N VAL A 117 -5.47 8.26 -0.18
CA VAL A 117 -6.85 8.76 -0.25
C VAL A 117 -7.27 9.09 -1.67
N LEU A 118 -6.47 8.70 -2.67
CA LEU A 118 -6.70 9.05 -4.08
C LEU A 118 -8.06 8.59 -4.61
N LEU A 119 -8.54 7.43 -4.14
CA LEU A 119 -9.83 6.86 -4.54
C LEU A 119 -10.97 7.21 -3.56
N ALA A 120 -10.73 8.11 -2.59
CA ALA A 120 -11.74 8.50 -1.62
C ALA A 120 -12.97 9.13 -2.31
N GLY A 121 -14.15 8.75 -1.86
CA GLY A 121 -15.43 9.20 -2.43
C GLY A 121 -15.89 8.38 -3.65
N LEU A 122 -15.05 7.50 -4.21
CA LEU A 122 -15.48 6.62 -5.30
C LEU A 122 -16.32 5.45 -4.77
N SER A 123 -17.29 5.03 -5.59
CA SER A 123 -18.18 3.89 -5.35
C SER A 123 -18.13 2.95 -6.55
N GLY A 124 -18.37 1.66 -6.34
CA GLY A 124 -18.40 0.68 -7.43
C GLY A 124 -18.71 -0.72 -6.93
N THR A 125 -18.45 -1.73 -7.76
CA THR A 125 -18.69 -3.14 -7.41
C THR A 125 -17.41 -3.87 -7.05
N SER A 126 -16.29 -3.49 -7.66
CA SER A 126 -14.98 -4.12 -7.48
C SER A 126 -13.88 -3.08 -7.30
N LEU A 127 -12.89 -3.41 -6.48
CA LEU A 127 -11.63 -2.67 -6.34
C LEU A 127 -10.50 -3.63 -6.70
N ASP A 128 -9.73 -3.29 -7.72
CA ASP A 128 -8.47 -3.97 -8.02
C ASP A 128 -7.31 -3.19 -7.40
N ILE A 129 -6.40 -3.88 -6.73
CA ILE A 129 -5.09 -3.36 -6.30
C ILE A 129 -4.03 -4.20 -6.99
N ARG A 130 -3.12 -3.56 -7.71
CA ARG A 130 -2.02 -4.17 -8.46
C ARG A 130 -0.69 -3.68 -7.91
N ILE A 131 0.21 -4.60 -7.61
CA ILE A 131 1.61 -4.31 -7.31
C ILE A 131 2.46 -4.80 -8.48
N SER A 132 3.34 -3.93 -8.96
CA SER A 132 4.29 -4.17 -10.04
C SER A 132 5.67 -3.75 -9.59
N TRP A 133 6.69 -4.54 -9.92
CA TRP A 133 8.08 -4.09 -9.84
C TRP A 133 8.36 -3.06 -10.93
N GLU A 134 9.14 -2.04 -10.61
CA GLU A 134 9.77 -1.17 -11.60
C GLU A 134 11.23 -1.59 -11.74
N GLY A 135 11.73 -1.55 -12.97
CA GLY A 135 13.12 -1.79 -13.25
C GLY A 135 13.57 -3.23 -13.39
N THR A 136 14.89 -3.42 -13.26
CA THR A 136 15.59 -4.69 -13.35
C THR A 136 16.39 -4.86 -12.06
N PRO A 137 15.80 -5.52 -11.04
CA PRO A 137 16.46 -5.69 -9.75
C PRO A 137 17.90 -6.18 -9.90
N SER A 138 18.80 -5.64 -9.08
CA SER A 138 20.22 -5.96 -9.16
C SER A 138 20.80 -6.23 -7.77
N GLY A 139 20.68 -7.47 -7.30
CA GLY A 139 21.36 -7.93 -6.08
C GLY A 139 20.52 -7.83 -4.80
N SER A 140 21.16 -7.50 -3.66
CA SER A 140 20.60 -7.67 -2.30
C SER A 140 19.63 -6.55 -1.89
N GLU A 141 18.57 -6.36 -2.67
CA GLU A 141 17.55 -5.33 -2.45
C GLU A 141 16.29 -5.97 -1.88
N ALA A 142 15.97 -5.67 -0.61
CA ALA A 142 14.81 -6.23 0.06
C ALA A 142 13.64 -5.24 0.02
N MET A 143 12.49 -5.70 -0.46
CA MET A 143 11.24 -4.94 -0.44
C MET A 143 10.09 -5.81 0.09
N GLY A 144 9.28 -5.22 0.96
CA GLY A 144 8.20 -5.90 1.68
C GLY A 144 6.89 -5.13 1.60
N PHE A 145 5.80 -5.87 1.40
CA PHE A 145 4.43 -5.36 1.43
C PHE A 145 3.59 -6.26 2.34
N ASP A 146 2.81 -5.65 3.23
CA ASP A 146 1.88 -6.38 4.10
C ASP A 146 0.61 -5.57 4.36
N ASN A 147 -0.39 -6.24 4.93
CA ASN A 147 -1.53 -5.63 5.62
C ASN A 147 -2.34 -4.61 4.78
N ILE A 148 -2.65 -4.98 3.53
CA ILE A 148 -3.55 -4.18 2.69
C ILE A 148 -4.90 -4.02 3.39
N THR A 149 -5.22 -2.79 3.77
CA THR A 149 -6.45 -2.42 4.46
C THR A 149 -7.25 -1.46 3.60
N ILE A 150 -8.52 -1.77 3.37
CA ILE A 150 -9.45 -0.94 2.61
C ILE A 150 -10.51 -0.41 3.56
N ASN A 151 -10.61 0.91 3.66
CA ASN A 151 -11.61 1.58 4.46
C ASN A 151 -12.68 2.20 3.56
N ALA A 152 -13.94 2.11 3.98
CA ALA A 152 -15.09 2.60 3.23
C ALA A 152 -16.23 3.03 4.16
N VAL A 153 -17.07 3.93 3.68
CA VAL A 153 -18.36 4.24 4.31
C VAL A 153 -19.32 3.12 3.97
N ALA A 154 -19.87 2.45 4.98
CA ALA A 154 -20.89 1.43 4.78
C ALA A 154 -22.20 2.08 4.30
N VAL A 155 -22.93 1.38 3.43
CA VAL A 155 -24.33 1.72 3.19
C VAL A 155 -25.08 1.55 4.52
N PRO A 156 -25.81 2.57 5.01
CA PRO A 156 -26.66 2.37 6.18
C PRO A 156 -27.63 1.24 5.86
N GLU A 157 -27.62 0.18 6.69
CA GLU A 157 -28.68 -0.83 6.62
C GLU A 157 -30.01 -0.09 6.60
N ALA A 158 -30.91 -0.49 5.71
CA ALA A 158 -32.26 0.06 5.70
C ALA A 158 -32.87 -0.29 7.06
N SER A 159 -32.82 0.66 7.99
CA SER A 159 -33.58 0.60 9.22
C SER A 159 -34.99 0.26 8.78
N SER A 160 -35.49 -0.93 9.15
CA SER A 160 -36.89 -1.23 8.98
C SER A 160 -37.64 -0.11 9.68
N PHE A 161 -38.15 0.86 8.91
CA PHE A 161 -38.98 1.93 9.39
C PHE A 161 -40.33 1.30 9.76
N LEU A 162 -40.34 0.59 10.89
CA LEU A 162 -41.56 0.37 11.65
C LEU A 162 -41.90 1.74 12.23
N PHE A 163 -42.96 2.33 11.66
CA PHE A 163 -43.69 3.49 12.14
C PHE A 163 -43.44 3.86 13.61
N GLY A 164 -43.00 5.11 13.84
CA GLY A 164 -43.14 5.76 15.15
C GLY A 164 -41.81 6.15 15.83
N GLY A 165 -41.25 7.27 15.39
CA GLY A 165 -40.41 8.21 16.15
C GLY A 165 -39.40 7.66 17.16
N LEU A 166 -38.13 7.56 16.75
CA LEU A 166 -36.97 7.90 17.58
C LEU A 166 -35.71 7.98 16.70
N THR A 167 -35.07 9.15 16.65
CA THR A 167 -33.77 9.32 15.98
C THR A 167 -32.66 8.79 16.88
N VAL A 168 -32.00 7.70 16.46
CA VAL A 168 -30.74 7.25 17.06
C VAL A 168 -29.67 7.29 15.99
N ALA A 169 -28.71 8.19 16.14
CA ALA A 169 -27.50 8.20 15.33
C ALA A 169 -26.55 7.13 15.86
N MET A 170 -26.27 6.10 15.06
CA MET A 170 -25.16 5.17 15.32
C MET A 170 -24.21 5.20 14.13
N ALA A 171 -22.99 5.66 14.38
CA ALA A 171 -21.87 5.48 13.46
C ALA A 171 -21.39 4.03 13.60
N ALA A 172 -21.58 3.22 12.54
CA ALA A 172 -21.01 1.88 12.47
C ALA A 172 -19.69 1.93 11.69
N VAL A 173 -18.59 1.58 12.36
CA VAL A 173 -17.30 1.32 11.71
C VAL A 173 -17.30 -0.15 11.30
N GLY A 174 -17.37 -0.43 10.00
CA GLY A 174 -17.26 -1.78 9.47
C GLY A 174 -15.79 -2.16 9.24
N TYR A 175 -15.35 -3.26 9.82
CA TYR A 175 -14.06 -3.89 9.50
C TYR A 175 -14.30 -5.20 8.74
N ALA A 176 -13.75 -5.33 7.54
CA ALA A 176 -13.72 -6.61 6.81
C ALA A 176 -12.49 -7.41 7.24
N ARG A 177 -12.67 -8.50 8.02
CA ARG A 177 -11.60 -9.45 8.37
C ARG A 177 -11.83 -10.79 7.69
N ARG A 178 -10.88 -11.25 6.88
CA ARG A 178 -10.93 -12.56 6.20
C ARG A 178 -10.94 -13.70 7.22
N ARG A 179 -11.95 -14.57 7.18
CA ARG A 179 -11.89 -15.91 7.78
C ARG A 179 -11.01 -16.80 6.89
N ARG A 180 -9.95 -17.36 7.47
CA ARG A 180 -9.21 -18.46 6.86
C ARG A 180 -10.11 -19.70 6.92
N THR A 181 -10.40 -20.28 5.76
CA THR A 181 -10.80 -21.70 5.62
C THR A 181 -9.55 -22.52 5.41
#